data_AF-A0A3T1B7F2-F1
#
_entry.id   AF-A0A3T1B7F2-F1
#
_cell.length_a   1.000
_cell.length_b   1.000
_cell.length_c   1.000
_cell.angle_alpha   90.00
_cell.angle_beta   90.00
_cell.angle_gamma   90.00
#
_symmetry.space_group_name_H-M   'P 1'
#
loop_
_entity.id
_entity.type
_entity.pdbx_description
1 polymer ?
#
loop_
_entity_poly.entity_id
_entity_poly.type
_entity_poly.pdbx_seq_one_letter_code
_entity_poly.pdbx_strand_id
1 'polypeptide(L)'
;MIRWWRRPAPQPHGLPIERLAADLRRLLRLHGELAASAHAGLCAHRLWAVEAAIGTRAIEAAIALGVRHPHPSRSATLTPAELSILLAELTSAGLSLPGRFGHFTTDGRL
;
A
#
# COMPACT_ATOMS: atom_id res chain seq x y z
N MET A 1 -39.88 -18.20 5.84
CA MET A 1 -39.70 -17.22 4.76
C MET A 1 -38.27 -16.72 4.81
N ILE A 2 -37.42 -17.16 3.87
CA ILE A 2 -35.97 -16.88 3.88
C ILE A 2 -35.76 -15.47 3.32
N ARG A 3 -35.27 -14.58 4.18
CA ARG A 3 -34.99 -13.17 3.87
C ARG A 3 -33.64 -13.11 3.17
N TRP A 4 -33.66 -13.09 1.84
CA TRP A 4 -32.47 -12.88 1.02
C TRP A 4 -31.87 -11.52 1.36
N TRP A 5 -30.76 -11.50 2.09
CA TRP A 5 -29.89 -10.33 2.12
C TRP A 5 -29.33 -10.16 0.72
N ARG A 6 -29.85 -9.17 -0.02
CA ARG A 6 -29.18 -8.62 -1.20
C ARG A 6 -27.80 -8.20 -0.74
N ARG A 7 -26.80 -9.02 -1.08
CA ARG A 7 -25.41 -8.62 -1.08
C ARG A 7 -25.35 -7.34 -1.93
N PRO A 8 -24.99 -6.17 -1.37
CA PRO A 8 -24.85 -4.97 -2.18
C PRO A 8 -23.85 -5.29 -3.28
N ALA A 9 -24.21 -5.00 -4.53
CA ALA A 9 -23.26 -5.08 -5.64
C ALA A 9 -22.04 -4.24 -5.24
N PRO A 10 -20.80 -4.71 -5.45
CA PRO A 10 -19.62 -3.94 -5.09
C PRO A 10 -19.61 -2.67 -5.94
N GLN A 11 -20.14 -1.58 -5.39
CA GLN A 11 -19.93 -0.25 -5.92
C GLN A 11 -18.43 -0.01 -5.79
N PRO A 12 -17.70 0.29 -6.88
CA PRO A 12 -16.29 0.56 -6.79
C PRO A 12 -16.11 1.86 -5.99
N HIS A 13 -15.93 1.73 -4.68
CA HIS A 13 -15.56 2.83 -3.80
C HIS A 13 -14.05 3.03 -3.99
N GLY A 14 -13.69 3.86 -4.96
CA GLY A 14 -12.29 4.18 -5.28
C GLY A 14 -11.94 4.02 -6.76
N LEU A 15 -10.70 4.38 -7.11
CA LEU A 15 -10.14 4.08 -8.43
C LEU A 15 -10.23 2.56 -8.70
N PRO A 16 -10.39 2.13 -9.97
CA PRO A 16 -10.44 0.70 -10.30
C PRO A 16 -9.22 -0.03 -9.73
N ILE A 17 -9.43 -1.24 -9.21
CA ILE A 17 -8.39 -2.02 -8.49
C ILE A 17 -7.15 -2.26 -9.37
N GLU A 18 -7.34 -2.35 -10.69
CA GLU A 18 -6.29 -2.46 -11.68
C GLU A 18 -5.38 -1.23 -11.70
N ARG A 19 -5.96 -0.04 -11.54
CA ARG A 19 -5.24 1.23 -11.46
C ARG A 19 -4.52 1.38 -10.13
N LEU A 20 -5.14 0.94 -9.02
CA LEU A 20 -4.47 0.87 -7.72
C LEU A 20 -3.27 -0.09 -7.76
N ALA A 21 -3.44 -1.26 -8.40
CA ALA A 21 -2.36 -2.21 -8.59
C ALA A 21 -1.24 -1.66 -9.49
N ALA A 22 -1.59 -0.95 -10.57
CA ALA A 22 -0.60 -0.29 -11.43
C ALA A 22 0.16 0.81 -10.69
N ASP A 23 -0.54 1.65 -9.92
CA ASP A 23 0.06 2.71 -9.10
C ASP A 23 1.00 2.10 -8.04
N LEU A 24 0.58 1.04 -7.35
CA LEU A 24 1.42 0.33 -6.37
C LEU A 24 2.68 -0.24 -7.01
N ARG A 25 2.58 -0.92 -8.16
CA ARG A 25 3.77 -1.41 -8.89
C ARG A 25 4.72 -0.28 -9.26
N ARG A 26 4.19 0.85 -9.72
CA ARG A 26 4.99 2.02 -10.10
C ARG A 26 5.70 2.62 -8.89
N LEU A 27 5.00 2.79 -7.78
CA LEU A 27 5.56 3.34 -6.55
C LEU A 27 6.62 2.41 -5.95
N LEU A 28 6.39 1.10 -5.93
CA LEU A 28 7.37 0.11 -5.46
C LEU A 28 8.64 0.10 -6.31
N ARG A 29 8.52 0.26 -7.63
CA ARG A 29 9.69 0.41 -8.51
C ARG A 29 10.47 1.68 -8.18
N LEU A 30 9.78 2.81 -8.06
CA LEU A 30 10.38 4.09 -7.71
C LEU A 30 11.08 4.05 -6.35
N HIS A 31 10.49 3.36 -5.37
CA HIS A 31 11.10 3.11 -4.07
C HIS A 31 12.43 2.36 -4.20
N GLY A 32 12.45 1.28 -4.97
CA GLY A 32 13.68 0.52 -5.23
C GLY A 32 14.77 1.34 -5.92
N GLU A 33 14.41 2.15 -6.93
CA GLU A 33 15.33 3.06 -7.63
C GLU A 33 15.90 4.14 -6.70
N LEU A 34 15.06 4.74 -5.86
CA LEU A 34 15.46 5.76 -4.89
C LEU A 34 16.31 5.17 -3.77
N ALA A 35 15.96 4.00 -3.24
CA ALA A 35 16.73 3.31 -2.20
C ALA A 35 18.12 2.91 -2.70
N ALA A 36 18.23 2.45 -3.96
CA ALA A 36 19.52 2.14 -4.59
C ALA A 36 20.38 3.40 -4.83
N SER A 37 19.74 4.55 -5.01
CA SER A 37 20.40 5.84 -5.30
C SER A 37 20.60 6.71 -4.06
N ALA A 38 20.22 6.24 -2.86
CA ALA A 38 20.20 7.02 -1.64
C ALA A 38 21.60 7.20 -1.03
N HIS A 39 22.44 8.02 -1.67
CA HIS A 39 23.72 8.48 -1.12
C HIS A 39 23.67 9.95 -0.63
N ALA A 40 22.54 10.65 -0.79
CA ALA A 40 22.38 12.05 -0.41
C ALA A 40 21.13 12.27 0.46
N GLY A 41 21.21 13.14 1.48
CA GLY A 41 20.09 13.44 2.39
C GLY A 41 18.80 13.93 1.70
N LEU A 42 18.88 14.44 0.46
CA LEU A 42 17.71 14.77 -0.36
C LEU A 42 16.90 13.53 -0.80
N CYS A 43 17.54 12.36 -0.89
CA CYS A 43 16.88 11.09 -1.19
C CYS A 43 16.01 10.62 -0.03
N ALA A 44 16.35 10.94 1.22
CA ALA A 44 15.58 10.48 2.38
C ALA A 44 14.16 11.05 2.41
N HIS A 45 13.99 12.37 2.16
CA HIS A 45 12.66 12.98 2.12
C HIS A 45 11.81 12.47 0.95
N ARG A 46 12.43 12.30 -0.23
CA ARG A 46 11.73 11.73 -1.40
C ARG A 46 11.34 10.27 -1.18
N LEU A 47 12.23 9.49 -0.59
CA LEU A 47 11.96 8.10 -0.24
C LEU A 47 10.77 8.02 0.73
N TRP A 48 10.78 8.83 1.79
CA TRP A 48 9.68 8.91 2.74
C TRP A 48 8.34 9.31 2.08
N ALA A 49 8.34 10.30 1.19
CA ALA A 49 7.13 10.71 0.47
C ALA A 49 6.58 9.57 -0.42
N VAL A 50 7.46 8.77 -1.03
CA VAL A 50 7.07 7.58 -1.80
C VAL A 50 6.51 6.50 -0.89
N GLU A 51 7.12 6.24 0.27
CA GLU A 51 6.62 5.26 1.25
C GLU A 51 5.24 5.64 1.80
N ALA A 52 5.01 6.92 2.10
CA ALA A 52 3.70 7.42 2.50
C ALA A 52 2.65 7.20 1.40
N ALA A 53 2.99 7.47 0.13
CA ALA A 53 2.11 7.24 -1.00
C ALA A 53 1.81 5.74 -1.22
N ILE A 54 2.78 4.85 -1.01
CA ILE A 54 2.57 3.39 -1.03
C ILE A 54 1.58 3.00 0.05
N GLY A 55 1.74 3.51 1.28
CA GLY A 55 0.82 3.26 2.39
C GLY A 55 -0.62 3.66 2.08
N THR A 56 -0.83 4.88 1.57
CA THR A 56 -2.18 5.34 1.17
C THR A 56 -2.80 4.44 0.12
N ARG A 57 -2.06 4.09 -0.95
CA ARG A 57 -2.61 3.25 -2.02
C ARG A 57 -2.81 1.79 -1.62
N ALA A 58 -2.01 1.28 -0.69
CA ALA A 58 -2.19 -0.05 -0.14
C ALA A 58 -3.47 -0.13 0.71
N ILE A 59 -3.78 0.90 1.49
CA ILE A 59 -5.04 1.00 2.26
C ILE A 59 -6.23 1.09 1.30
N GLU A 60 -6.18 1.94 0.27
CA GLU A 60 -7.24 2.04 -0.74
C GLU A 60 -7.48 0.68 -1.44
N ALA A 61 -6.41 -0.02 -1.80
CA ALA A 61 -6.51 -1.35 -2.41
C ALA A 61 -7.09 -2.39 -1.44
N ALA A 62 -6.71 -2.34 -0.16
CA ALA A 62 -7.22 -3.26 0.86
C ALA A 62 -8.71 -3.02 1.14
N ILE A 63 -9.15 -1.76 1.16
CA ILE A 63 -10.57 -1.40 1.25
C ILE A 63 -11.33 -1.94 0.03
N ALA A 64 -10.81 -1.72 -1.17
CA ALA A 64 -11.44 -2.18 -2.41
C ALA A 64 -11.54 -3.72 -2.50
N LEU A 65 -10.56 -4.45 -1.96
CA LEU A 65 -10.54 -5.92 -1.91
C LEU A 65 -11.23 -6.50 -0.66
N GLY A 66 -11.63 -5.68 0.31
CA GLY A 66 -12.19 -6.14 1.59
C GLY A 66 -11.20 -6.90 2.47
N VAL A 67 -9.90 -6.67 2.29
CA VAL A 67 -8.82 -7.28 3.08
C VAL A 67 -8.71 -6.56 4.43
N ARG A 68 -8.40 -7.33 5.49
CA ARG A 68 -8.13 -6.73 6.82
C ARG A 68 -6.94 -5.79 6.69
N HIS A 69 -7.17 -4.52 7.00
CA HIS A 69 -6.13 -3.51 7.04
C HIS A 69 -6.08 -2.91 8.45
N PRO A 70 -4.89 -2.59 8.97
CA PRO A 70 -4.77 -1.81 10.19
C PRO A 70 -5.44 -0.44 9.97
N HIS A 71 -6.28 -0.03 10.92
CA HIS A 71 -6.81 1.32 10.93
C HIS A 71 -5.65 2.27 11.30
N PRO A 72 -5.31 3.29 10.49
CA PRO A 72 -4.18 4.16 10.77
C PRO A 72 -4.38 4.83 12.14
N SER A 73 -3.61 4.39 13.14
CA SER A 73 -3.78 4.76 14.54
C SER A 73 -3.29 6.19 14.80
N ARG A 74 -4.07 7.23 14.45
CA ARG A 74 -3.83 8.69 14.73
C ARG A 74 -2.49 9.30 14.26
N SER A 75 -1.37 8.58 14.21
CA SER A 75 -0.19 8.89 13.42
C SER A 75 -0.48 8.40 11.99
N ALA A 76 -0.52 9.32 11.04
CA ALA A 76 -1.00 9.10 9.68
C ALA A 76 -0.13 8.15 8.81
N THR A 77 0.70 7.30 9.40
CA THR A 77 1.72 6.50 8.71
C THR A 77 1.73 5.08 9.25
N LEU A 78 1.59 4.09 8.35
CA LEU A 78 1.83 2.68 8.66
C LEU A 78 3.31 2.47 8.99
N THR A 79 3.59 1.61 9.96
CA THR A 79 4.97 1.17 10.20
C THR A 79 5.47 0.33 9.02
N PRO A 80 6.80 0.24 8.80
CA PRO A 80 7.41 -0.63 7.79
C PRO A 80 6.91 -2.09 7.82
N ALA A 81 6.71 -2.63 9.03
CA ALA A 81 6.22 -3.98 9.24
C ALA A 81 4.74 -4.11 8.83
N GLU A 82 3.89 -3.19 9.26
CA GLU A 82 2.48 -3.17 8.86
C GLU A 82 2.30 -3.00 7.36
N LEU A 83 3.13 -2.17 6.72
CA LEU A 83 3.11 -1.97 5.27
C LEU A 83 3.51 -3.25 4.55
N SER A 84 4.55 -3.93 5.01
CA SER A 84 5.01 -5.20 4.43
C SER A 84 3.95 -6.31 4.57
N ILE A 85 3.32 -6.41 5.74
CA ILE A 85 2.21 -7.34 5.99
C ILE A 85 1.03 -7.02 5.08
N LEU A 86 0.65 -5.75 4.97
CA LEU A 86 -0.46 -5.32 4.12
C LEU A 86 -0.21 -5.64 2.63
N LEU A 87 1.00 -5.40 2.12
CA LEU A 87 1.37 -5.73 0.74
C LEU A 87 1.38 -7.25 0.49
N ALA A 88 1.79 -8.05 1.49
CA ALA A 88 1.71 -9.50 1.41
C ALA A 88 0.25 -9.99 1.36
N GLU A 89 -0.64 -9.42 2.20
CA GLU A 89 -2.08 -9.73 2.20
C GLU A 89 -2.76 -9.29 0.90
N LEU A 90 -2.36 -8.16 0.31
CA LEU A 90 -2.84 -7.76 -1.02
C LEU A 90 -2.39 -8.75 -2.10
N THR A 91 -1.16 -9.26 -1.99
CA THR A 91 -0.62 -10.27 -2.92
C THR A 91 -1.38 -11.59 -2.79
N SER A 92 -1.67 -12.03 -1.56
CA SER A 92 -2.45 -13.26 -1.31
C SER A 92 -3.91 -13.10 -1.76
N ALA A 93 -4.47 -11.89 -1.69
CA ALA A 93 -5.78 -11.55 -2.25
C ALA A 93 -5.82 -11.47 -3.79
N GLY A 94 -4.70 -11.70 -4.47
CA GLY A 94 -4.61 -11.78 -5.93
C GLY A 94 -4.13 -10.51 -6.63
N LEU A 95 -3.73 -9.48 -5.88
CA LEU A 95 -3.13 -8.28 -6.46
C LEU A 95 -1.69 -8.59 -6.88
N SER A 96 -1.39 -8.60 -8.18
CA SER A 96 -0.07 -9.00 -8.66
C SER A 96 0.98 -7.92 -8.35
N LEU A 97 1.58 -7.96 -7.17
CA LEU A 97 2.67 -7.08 -6.73
C LEU A 97 4.03 -7.77 -6.92
N PRO A 98 5.13 -7.00 -7.03
CA PRO A 98 6.47 -7.59 -7.04
C PRO A 98 6.74 -8.29 -5.70
N GLY A 99 7.09 -9.58 -5.72
CA GLY A 99 7.21 -10.42 -4.50
C GLY A 99 8.35 -10.09 -3.54
N ARG A 100 9.15 -9.05 -3.82
CA ARG A 100 10.16 -8.49 -2.91
C ARG A 100 9.94 -6.99 -2.82
N PHE A 101 9.48 -6.55 -1.66
CA PHE A 101 9.40 -5.14 -1.31
C PHE A 101 10.73 -4.75 -0.66
N GLY A 102 11.35 -3.65 -1.09
CA GLY A 102 12.57 -3.14 -0.47
C GLY A 102 12.35 -2.85 1.02
N HIS A 103 13.45 -2.66 1.77
CA HIS A 103 13.32 -2.28 3.19
C HIS A 103 12.70 -0.89 3.29
N PHE A 104 11.57 -0.76 3.98
CA PHE A 104 10.92 0.53 4.22
C PHE A 104 11.59 1.25 5.39
N THR A 105 11.67 2.57 5.34
CA THR A 105 12.33 3.35 6.39
C THR A 105 11.44 3.48 7.62
N THR A 106 12.02 3.16 8.78
CA THR A 106 11.33 3.30 10.07
C THR A 106 11.33 4.75 10.48
N ASP A 107 10.23 5.44 10.19
CA ASP A 107 9.97 6.81 10.64
C ASP A 107 10.85 7.87 9.94
N GLY A 108 10.30 9.07 9.73
CA GLY A 108 10.95 10.18 9.02
C GLY A 108 12.08 10.85 9.80
N ARG A 109 12.82 10.08 10.61
CA ARG A 109 13.94 10.53 11.43
C ARG A 109 15.16 9.67 11.12
N LEU A 110 16.00 10.17 10.20
CA LEU A 110 17.43 9.92 10.24
C LEU A 110 18.04 10.73 11.40
#